data_AF-A0A1V8SES8-F1
#
_entry.id   AF-A0A1V8SES8-F1
#
_cell.length_a   1.000
_cell.length_b   1.000
_cell.length_c   1.000
_cell.angle_alpha   90.00
_cell.angle_beta   90.00
_cell.angle_gamma   90.00
#
_symmetry.space_group_name_H-M   'P 1'
#
loop_
_entity.id
_entity.type
_entity.pdbx_description
1 polymer ?
#
loop_
_entity_poly.entity_id
_entity_poly.type
_entity_poly.pdbx_seq_one_letter_code
_entity_poly.pdbx_strand_id
1 'polypeptide(L)'
;MRPSIARMAGHVNSLNMDPALVKYANMYVKRHEFFRWTPRTAWLSFVYIVAVPAGFLYMGYQTEGKWQMRGKLRGDPIAEF
;
A
#
# COMPACT_ATOMS: atom_id res chain seq x y z
N MET A 1 33.23 38.02 -4.90
CA MET A 1 33.26 36.73 -4.18
C MET A 1 31.88 36.52 -3.56
N ARG A 2 31.19 35.41 -3.87
CA ARG A 2 29.92 35.06 -3.22
C ARG A 2 30.23 34.29 -1.93
N PRO A 3 29.70 34.66 -0.76
CA PRO A 3 29.97 33.91 0.47
C PRO A 3 29.34 32.52 0.35
N SER A 4 30.16 31.46 0.43
CA SER A 4 29.66 30.11 0.64
C SER A 4 29.22 30.00 2.11
N ILE A 5 27.97 29.60 2.35
CA ILE A 5 27.51 29.23 3.69
C ILE A 5 28.40 28.07 4.16
N ALA A 6 29.34 28.35 5.06
CA ALA A 6 30.16 27.33 5.68
C ALA A 6 29.25 26.48 6.58
N ARG A 7 28.91 25.28 6.11
CA ARG A 7 28.18 24.29 6.89
C ARG A 7 29.15 23.73 7.93
N MET A 8 29.14 24.29 9.14
CA MET A 8 29.87 23.75 10.29
C MET A 8 29.46 22.28 10.48
N ALA A 9 30.46 21.39 10.52
CA ALA A 9 30.28 19.95 10.51
C ALA A 9 29.63 19.47 11.81
N GLY A 10 28.38 19.01 11.71
CA GLY A 10 27.71 18.29 12.79
C GLY A 10 28.13 16.83 12.81
N HIS A 11 28.63 16.39 13.98
CA HIS A 11 28.88 15.02 14.43
C HIS A 11 29.87 14.16 13.62
N VAL A 12 30.78 13.47 14.33
CA VAL A 12 31.66 12.46 13.72
C VAL A 12 30.81 11.34 13.12
N ASN A 13 31.03 11.01 11.85
CA ASN A 13 30.37 9.87 11.20
C ASN A 13 30.83 8.58 11.88
N SER A 14 30.12 8.16 12.93
CA SER A 14 30.39 6.94 13.70
C SER A 14 30.01 5.67 12.94
N LEU A 15 29.22 5.80 11.88
CA LEU A 15 28.74 4.70 11.06
C LEU A 15 29.56 4.60 9.77
N ASN A 16 30.22 3.46 9.58
CA ASN A 16 30.87 3.13 8.33
C ASN A 16 29.80 2.65 7.33
N MET A 17 29.46 3.49 6.35
CA MET A 17 28.45 3.16 5.36
C MET A 17 29.01 2.15 4.35
N ASP A 18 28.54 0.91 4.43
CA ASP A 18 28.83 -0.09 3.41
C ASP A 18 28.19 0.33 2.06
N PRO A 19 28.99 0.52 0.99
CA PRO A 19 28.47 0.90 -0.32
C PRO A 19 27.40 -0.08 -0.86
N ALA A 20 27.47 -1.36 -0.52
CA ALA A 20 26.49 -2.35 -0.97
C ALA A 20 25.11 -2.11 -0.33
N LEU A 21 25.06 -1.88 0.98
CA LEU A 21 23.82 -1.57 1.70
C LEU A 21 23.23 -0.23 1.25
N VAL A 22 24.07 0.78 1.04
CA VAL A 22 23.63 2.09 0.51
C VAL A 22 23.00 1.91 -0.88
N LYS A 23 23.61 1.11 -1.76
CA LYS A 23 23.06 0.82 -3.09
C LYS A 23 21.73 0.05 -3.03
N TYR A 24 21.64 -0.94 -2.15
CA TYR A 24 20.41 -1.71 -1.96
C TYR A 24 19.25 -0.82 -1.48
N ALA A 25 19.49 0.02 -0.47
CA ALA A 25 18.50 0.98 0.01
C ALA A 25 18.05 1.93 -1.11
N ASN A 26 19.00 2.46 -1.88
CA ASN A 26 18.71 3.32 -3.02
C ASN A 26 17.87 2.63 -4.11
N MET A 27 18.10 1.33 -4.38
CA MET A 27 17.28 0.56 -5.32
C MET A 27 15.81 0.50 -4.89
N TYR A 28 15.54 0.36 -3.58
CA TYR A 28 14.18 0.33 -3.08
C TYR A 28 13.49 1.70 -3.20
N VAL A 29 14.17 2.76 -2.77
CA VAL A 29 13.63 4.14 -2.81
C VAL A 29 13.38 4.59 -4.25
N LYS A 30 14.33 4.34 -5.16
CA LYS A 30 14.24 4.75 -6.57
C LYS A 30 13.48 3.79 -7.47
N ARG A 31 12.83 2.75 -6.91
CA ARG A 31 12.13 1.73 -7.70
C ARG A 31 11.08 2.32 -8.65
N HIS A 32 10.44 3.41 -8.24
CA HIS A 32 9.42 4.10 -9.04
C HIS A 32 10.00 4.77 -10.30
N GLU A 33 11.26 5.22 -10.28
CA GLU A 33 11.94 5.82 -11.44
C GLU A 33 12.14 4.80 -12.57
N PHE A 34 12.37 3.52 -12.21
CA PHE A 34 12.65 2.44 -13.15
C PHE A 34 11.43 1.54 -13.41
N PHE A 35 10.24 1.92 -12.96
CA PHE A 35 9.04 1.13 -13.15
C PHE A 35 8.64 1.05 -14.62
N ARG A 36 8.11 -0.10 -15.04
CA ARG A 36 7.61 -0.34 -16.40
C ARG A 36 6.28 -1.08 -16.36
N TRP A 37 5.38 -0.67 -17.24
CA TRP A 37 4.18 -1.42 -17.53
C TRP A 37 4.53 -2.65 -18.35
N THR A 38 4.42 -3.80 -17.71
CA THR A 38 4.51 -5.12 -18.32
C THR A 38 3.14 -5.77 -18.20
N PRO A 39 2.80 -6.77 -19.02
CA PRO A 39 1.51 -7.47 -18.89
C PRO A 39 1.24 -7.95 -17.46
N ARG A 40 2.29 -8.43 -16.76
CA ARG A 40 2.21 -8.86 -15.37
C ARG A 40 1.92 -7.71 -14.41
N THR A 41 2.68 -6.61 -14.47
CA THR A 41 2.51 -5.48 -13.54
C THR A 41 1.18 -4.75 -13.79
N ALA A 42 0.78 -4.61 -15.05
CA ALA A 42 -0.54 -4.07 -15.42
C ALA A 42 -1.68 -4.91 -14.84
N TRP A 43 -1.62 -6.23 -15.00
CA TRP A 43 -2.62 -7.14 -14.45
C TRP A 43 -2.70 -7.05 -12.92
N LEU A 44 -1.56 -7.08 -12.23
CA LEU A 44 -1.53 -6.96 -10.77
C LEU A 44 -2.10 -5.62 -10.31
N SER A 45 -1.71 -4.51 -10.93
CA SER A 45 -2.25 -3.20 -10.60
C SER A 45 -3.77 -3.15 -10.80
N PHE A 46 -4.28 -3.67 -11.92
CA PHE A 46 -5.73 -3.74 -12.15
C PHE A 46 -6.45 -4.56 -11.07
N VAL A 47 -5.94 -5.74 -10.74
CA VAL A 47 -6.59 -6.61 -9.74
C VAL A 47 -6.67 -5.92 -8.39
N TYR A 48 -5.57 -5.36 -7.88
CA TYR A 48 -5.53 -4.80 -6.54
C TYR A 48 -6.15 -3.40 -6.42
N ILE A 49 -6.09 -2.59 -7.48
CA ILE A 49 -6.62 -1.22 -7.44
C ILE A 49 -8.11 -1.21 -7.84
N VAL A 50 -8.54 -2.10 -8.73
CA VAL A 50 -9.90 -2.08 -9.29
C VAL A 50 -10.68 -3.31 -8.88
N ALA A 51 -10.24 -4.51 -9.27
CA ALA A 51 -11.08 -5.71 -9.15
C ALA A 51 -11.40 -6.07 -7.69
N VAL A 52 -10.40 -6.03 -6.80
CA VAL A 52 -10.57 -6.37 -5.39
C VAL A 52 -11.46 -5.34 -4.68
N PRO A 53 -11.19 -4.02 -4.73
CA PRO A 53 -12.08 -3.02 -4.14
C PRO A 53 -13.50 -3.06 -4.71
N ALA A 54 -13.65 -3.22 -6.03
CA ALA A 54 -14.96 -3.32 -6.66
C ALA A 54 -15.74 -4.56 -6.20
N GLY A 55 -15.06 -5.71 -6.07
CA GLY A 55 -15.66 -6.93 -5.54
C GLY A 55 -16.15 -6.76 -4.10
N PHE A 56 -15.32 -6.18 -3.22
CA PHE A 56 -15.72 -5.89 -1.84
C PHE A 56 -16.87 -4.88 -1.76
N LEU A 57 -16.82 -3.82 -2.56
CA LEU A 57 -17.86 -2.80 -2.61
C LEU A 57 -19.20 -3.40 -3.09
N TYR A 58 -19.17 -4.22 -4.14
CA TYR A 58 -20.36 -4.92 -4.62
C TYR A 58 -20.92 -5.87 -3.55
N MET A 59 -20.06 -6.66 -2.92
CA MET A 59 -20.47 -7.55 -1.83
C MET A 59 -21.06 -6.75 -0.66
N GLY A 60 -20.45 -5.63 -0.29
CA GLY A 60 -20.94 -4.72 0.75
C GLY A 60 -22.35 -4.25 0.43
N TYR A 61 -22.57 -3.63 -0.73
CA TYR A 61 -23.90 -3.18 -1.14
C TYR A 61 -24.93 -4.31 -1.23
N GLN A 62 -24.51 -5.50 -1.62
CA GLN A 62 -25.39 -6.66 -1.68
C GLN A 62 -25.60 -7.34 -0.33
N THR A 63 -24.85 -7.04 0.72
CA THR A 63 -25.02 -7.67 2.04
C THR A 63 -25.48 -6.70 3.11
N GLU A 64 -25.40 -5.39 2.83
CA GLU A 64 -25.90 -4.34 3.69
C GLU A 64 -27.37 -4.56 4.01
N GLY A 65 -27.71 -4.53 5.30
CA GLY A 65 -29.07 -4.71 5.80
C GLY A 65 -29.66 -6.11 5.64
N LYS A 66 -29.05 -7.01 4.85
CA LYS A 66 -29.62 -8.33 4.56
C LYS A 66 -29.59 -9.30 5.73
N TRP A 67 -28.76 -9.09 6.74
CA TRP A 67 -28.59 -10.04 7.83
C TRP A 67 -28.83 -9.37 9.18
N GLN A 68 -29.84 -9.82 9.92
CA GLN A 68 -30.11 -9.36 11.27
C GLN A 68 -30.22 -10.54 12.23
N MET A 69 -29.28 -10.63 13.17
CA MET A 69 -29.22 -11.71 14.16
C MET A 69 -29.81 -11.32 15.52
N ARG A 70 -30.17 -10.04 15.70
CA ARG A 70 -30.63 -9.53 16.98
C ARG A 70 -31.97 -10.17 17.39
N GLY A 71 -31.96 -10.95 18.48
CA GLY A 71 -33.15 -11.53 19.10
C GLY A 71 -33.79 -12.70 18.35
N LYS A 72 -33.14 -13.27 17.33
CA LYS A 72 -33.66 -14.40 16.55
C LYS A 72 -33.50 -15.73 17.32
N LEU A 73 -34.52 -16.60 17.26
CA LEU A 73 -34.54 -17.93 17.88
C LEU A 73 -34.32 -19.04 16.84
N ARG A 74 -34.25 -20.30 17.30
CA ARG A 74 -34.07 -21.47 16.42
C ARG A 74 -35.29 -21.63 15.50
N GLY A 75 -35.05 -21.50 14.19
CA GLY A 75 -36.09 -21.58 13.16
C GLY A 75 -36.47 -20.24 12.55
N ASP A 76 -36.04 -19.11 13.14
CA ASP A 76 -36.35 -17.78 12.60
C ASP A 76 -35.42 -17.42 11.44
N PRO A 77 -35.94 -16.73 10.39
CA PRO A 77 -35.11 -16.27 9.29
C PRO A 77 -34.19 -15.11 9.72
N ILE A 78 -32.91 -15.24 9.39
CA ILE A 78 -31.87 -14.22 9.63
C ILE A 78 -31.79 -13.20 8.47
N ALA A 79 -32.25 -13.62 7.29
CA ALA A 79 -32.28 -12.77 6.10
C ALA A 79 -33.41 -11.73 6.18
N GLU A 80 -33.08 -10.47 5.93
CA GLU A 80 -34.01 -9.36 5.74
C GLU A 80 -33.96 -8.98 4.24
N PHE A 81 -35.12 -8.87 3.57
CA PHE A 81 -35.23 -8.74 2.11
C PHE A 81 -35.77 -7.37 1.69
#